data_AF-A0AAJ1QCE8-F1
#
_entry.id   AF-A0AAJ1QCE8-F1
#
_cell.length_a   1.000
_cell.length_b   1.000
_cell.length_c   1.000
_cell.angle_alpha   90.00
_cell.angle_beta   90.00
_cell.angle_gamma   90.00
#
_symmetry.space_group_name_H-M   'P 1'
#
loop_
_entity.id
_entity.type
_entity.pdbx_description
1 polymer ?
#
loop_
_entity_poly.entity_id
_entity_poly.type
_entity_poly.pdbx_seq_one_letter_code
_entity_poly.pdbx_strand_id
1 'polypeptide(L)'
;MVLNEKLQHLVKELPKDTCGVYYLLNNNNQIIYIGKSINIRKRIIQHFRSTDKKEVKLQHFTHAIQFENTGNELIALLRESELIKTHLPIFNRAQRKVKMFYGLYRIKTSQKYEGLIIKKLDPLKNELLSFTSLQEAKNYLHSITEKYFLCQKINGLYKSSSGCFQYNLKECFGACVNEENYIEYNKRVNEFVKSLCFPKKDFIFQLKGRTSDEKGIVLIEQGVYKGFGYCKNEINNEKELKSFIAYKQDNRDVRKILFRHLKIEMLKLK
;
A
#
# COMPACT_ATOMS: atom_id res chain seq x y z
N MET A 1 15.19 -29.11 7.61
CA MET A 1 15.92 -28.72 8.83
C MET A 1 14.98 -28.76 10.02
N VAL A 2 15.40 -29.41 11.10
CA VAL A 2 14.69 -29.40 12.40
C VAL A 2 14.95 -28.04 13.08
N LEU A 3 13.92 -27.42 13.66
CA LEU A 3 14.11 -26.19 14.45
C LEU A 3 14.99 -26.50 15.67
N ASN A 4 15.96 -25.65 15.99
CA ASN A 4 16.68 -25.73 17.26
C ASN A 4 15.69 -25.58 18.44
N GLU A 5 15.95 -26.29 19.55
CA GLU A 5 15.11 -26.34 20.76
C GLU A 5 14.65 -24.96 21.26
N LYS A 6 15.55 -23.97 21.27
CA LYS A 6 15.21 -22.59 21.66
C LYS A 6 14.06 -22.03 20.84
N LEU A 7 14.13 -22.18 19.51
CA LEU A 7 13.10 -21.67 18.60
C LEU A 7 11.80 -22.46 18.71
N GLN A 8 11.87 -23.77 19.02
CA GLN A 8 10.68 -24.57 19.26
C GLN A 8 9.92 -24.08 20.49
N HIS A 9 10.63 -23.76 21.58
CA HIS A 9 10.04 -23.22 22.80
C HIS A 9 9.31 -21.90 22.53
N LEU A 10 9.95 -20.97 21.82
CA LEU A 10 9.35 -19.68 21.47
C LEU A 10 8.06 -19.81 20.66
N VAL A 11 7.97 -20.83 19.80
CA VAL A 11 6.78 -21.06 18.97
C VAL A 11 5.66 -21.73 19.78
N LYS A 12 5.97 -22.56 20.78
CA LYS A 12 4.96 -23.31 21.55
C LYS A 12 3.95 -22.39 22.23
N GLU A 13 4.41 -21.27 22.79
CA GLU A 13 3.59 -20.26 23.48
C GLU A 13 2.68 -19.43 22.56
N LEU A 14 2.86 -19.53 21.24
CA LEU A 14 2.06 -18.73 20.30
C LEU A 14 0.68 -19.34 20.07
N PRO A 15 -0.38 -18.51 19.99
CA PRO A 15 -1.73 -18.97 19.73
C PRO A 15 -1.84 -19.61 18.34
N LYS A 16 -2.65 -20.67 18.21
CA LYS A 16 -2.76 -21.47 16.98
C LYS A 16 -3.41 -20.70 15.83
N ASP A 17 -4.43 -19.89 16.10
CA ASP A 17 -5.30 -19.30 15.08
C ASP A 17 -5.50 -17.79 15.27
N THR A 18 -4.39 -17.06 15.41
CA THR A 18 -4.42 -15.60 15.56
C THR A 18 -3.97 -14.90 14.29
N CYS A 19 -4.85 -14.03 13.79
CA CYS A 19 -4.53 -13.03 12.77
C CYS A 19 -4.01 -11.77 13.45
N GLY A 20 -2.88 -11.24 12.97
CA GLY A 20 -2.36 -9.99 13.48
C GLY A 20 -0.90 -9.74 13.14
N VAL A 21 -0.26 -8.96 14.01
CA VAL A 21 1.12 -8.52 13.87
C VAL A 21 1.98 -9.20 14.93
N TYR A 22 3.21 -9.57 14.58
CA TYR A 22 4.19 -10.15 15.49
C TYR A 22 5.50 -9.39 15.45
N TYR A 23 6.21 -9.46 16.56
CA TYR A 23 7.47 -8.79 16.81
C TYR A 23 8.51 -9.85 17.17
N LEU A 24 9.66 -9.80 16.50
CA LEU A 24 10.82 -10.58 16.90
C LEU A 24 11.78 -9.63 17.62
N LEU A 25 12.16 -10.01 18.83
CA LEU A 25 13.01 -9.21 19.70
C LEU A 25 14.35 -9.89 19.92
N ASN A 26 15.43 -9.11 20.04
CA ASN A 26 16.74 -9.63 20.43
C ASN A 26 16.86 -9.82 21.96
N ASN A 27 18.04 -10.28 22.41
CA ASN A 27 18.37 -10.47 23.82
C ASN A 27 18.32 -9.18 24.66
N ASN A 28 18.39 -8.01 24.03
CA ASN A 28 18.26 -6.71 24.69
C ASN A 28 16.81 -6.17 24.63
N ASN A 29 15.82 -7.02 24.34
CA ASN A 29 14.42 -6.66 24.14
C ASN A 29 14.19 -5.58 23.05
N GLN A 30 15.09 -5.45 22.08
CA GLN A 30 14.92 -4.55 20.95
C GLN A 30 14.19 -5.25 19.81
N ILE A 31 13.21 -4.57 19.22
CA ILE A 31 12.48 -5.07 18.05
C ILE A 31 13.41 -5.11 16.84
N ILE A 32 13.74 -6.31 16.37
CA ILE A 32 14.60 -6.52 15.21
C ILE A 32 13.80 -6.75 13.93
N TYR A 33 12.55 -7.23 14.06
CA TYR A 33 11.65 -7.48 12.94
C TYR A 33 10.18 -7.38 13.37
N ILE A 34 9.35 -6.86 12.47
CA ILE A 34 7.89 -6.83 12.58
C ILE A 34 7.31 -7.50 11.34
N GLY A 35 6.32 -8.36 11.51
CA GLY A 35 5.59 -8.96 10.40
C GLY A 35 4.12 -9.17 10.71
N LYS A 36 3.31 -9.40 9.67
CA LYS A 36 1.88 -9.75 9.81
C LYS A 36 1.56 -11.14 9.27
N SER A 37 0.47 -11.72 9.77
CA SER A 37 -0.10 -12.95 9.22
C SER A 37 -1.55 -13.14 9.60
N ILE A 38 -2.32 -13.85 8.77
CA ILE A 38 -3.62 -14.42 9.16
C ILE A 38 -3.47 -15.56 10.19
N ASN A 39 -2.28 -16.16 10.26
CA ASN A 39 -1.89 -17.13 11.28
C ASN A 39 -0.44 -16.86 11.68
N ILE A 40 -0.27 -16.16 12.80
CA ILE A 40 1.04 -15.69 13.30
C ILE A 40 1.98 -16.87 13.56
N ARG A 41 1.50 -17.90 14.25
CA ARG A 41 2.30 -19.09 14.60
C ARG A 41 2.85 -19.78 13.35
N LYS A 42 2.01 -20.05 12.35
CA LYS A 42 2.42 -20.68 11.09
C LYS A 42 3.47 -19.84 10.35
N ARG A 43 3.30 -18.52 10.35
CA ARG A 43 4.23 -17.60 9.68
C ARG A 43 5.60 -17.55 10.35
N ILE A 44 5.64 -17.54 11.67
CA ILE A 44 6.89 -17.58 12.43
C ILE A 44 7.63 -18.90 12.22
N ILE A 45 6.91 -20.02 12.22
CA ILE A 45 7.50 -21.33 11.88
C ILE A 45 8.12 -21.29 10.48
N GLN A 46 7.47 -20.64 9.51
CA GLN A 46 8.02 -20.48 8.17
C GLN A 46 9.35 -19.69 8.17
N HIS A 47 9.40 -18.56 8.89
CA HIS A 47 10.64 -17.80 9.09
C HIS A 47 11.76 -18.67 9.70
N PHE A 48 11.42 -19.48 10.71
CA PHE A 48 12.39 -20.31 11.43
C PHE A 48 12.80 -21.60 10.71
N ARG A 49 12.12 -21.97 9.63
CA ARG A 49 12.51 -23.11 8.77
C ARG A 49 13.21 -22.69 7.49
N SER A 50 13.14 -21.41 7.10
CA SER A 50 13.78 -20.91 5.89
C SER A 50 15.31 -20.86 6.02
N THR A 51 15.99 -21.14 4.92
CA THR A 51 17.46 -21.05 4.80
C THR A 51 17.91 -19.75 4.15
N ASP A 52 16.99 -18.83 3.85
CA ASP A 52 17.33 -17.54 3.26
C ASP A 52 18.23 -16.72 4.19
N LYS A 53 19.19 -15.98 3.63
CA LYS A 53 20.18 -15.21 4.39
C LYS A 53 19.56 -14.26 5.44
N LYS A 54 18.41 -13.66 5.15
CA LYS A 54 17.68 -12.81 6.09
C LYS A 54 17.05 -13.64 7.22
N GLU A 55 16.44 -14.76 6.87
CA GLU A 55 15.69 -15.62 7.79
C GLU A 55 16.61 -16.32 8.78
N VAL A 56 17.78 -16.77 8.32
CA VAL A 56 18.85 -17.29 9.19
C VAL A 56 19.29 -16.24 10.22
N LYS A 57 19.37 -14.95 9.84
CA LYS A 57 19.66 -13.87 10.79
C LYS A 57 18.52 -13.68 11.78
N LEU A 58 17.26 -13.71 11.34
CA LEU A 58 16.11 -13.64 12.25
C LEU A 58 16.14 -14.78 13.27
N GLN A 59 16.39 -16.02 12.82
CA GLN A 59 16.54 -17.19 13.70
C GLN A 59 17.63 -16.98 14.75
N HIS A 60 18.80 -16.51 14.32
CA HIS A 60 19.94 -16.31 15.21
C HIS A 60 19.68 -15.21 16.26
N PHE A 61 19.19 -14.05 15.84
CA PHE A 61 19.02 -12.90 16.72
C PHE A 61 17.73 -12.91 17.53
N THR A 62 16.72 -13.72 17.18
CA THR A 62 15.47 -13.76 17.95
C THR A 62 15.70 -14.42 19.30
N HIS A 63 15.32 -13.71 20.36
CA HIS A 63 15.32 -14.17 21.73
C HIS A 63 13.91 -14.22 22.33
N ALA A 64 13.02 -13.32 21.92
CA ALA A 64 11.63 -13.30 22.35
C ALA A 64 10.69 -12.98 21.18
N ILE A 65 9.42 -13.38 21.33
CA ILE A 65 8.35 -13.12 20.37
C ILE A 65 7.20 -12.45 21.12
N GLN A 66 6.71 -11.34 20.58
CA GLN A 66 5.47 -10.70 21.01
C GLN A 66 4.49 -10.66 19.84
N PHE A 67 3.20 -10.47 20.12
CA PHE A 67 2.20 -10.34 19.07
C PHE A 67 1.00 -9.48 19.51
N GLU A 68 0.30 -8.93 18.52
CA GLU A 68 -0.97 -8.22 18.65
C GLU A 68 -2.02 -8.93 17.78
N ASN A 69 -3.13 -9.37 18.38
CA ASN A 69 -4.29 -9.85 17.62
C ASN A 69 -5.00 -8.66 16.97
N THR A 70 -5.25 -8.74 15.66
CA THR A 70 -6.00 -7.71 14.92
C THR A 70 -7.34 -8.22 14.38
N GLY A 71 -7.64 -9.51 14.50
CA GLY A 71 -8.90 -10.10 14.04
C GLY A 71 -9.09 -10.21 12.52
N ASN A 72 -8.48 -9.29 11.76
CA ASN A 72 -8.62 -9.17 10.32
C ASN A 72 -7.29 -8.84 9.63
N GLU A 73 -7.13 -9.37 8.41
CA GLU A 73 -5.93 -9.19 7.59
C GLU A 73 -5.70 -7.72 7.18
N LEU A 74 -6.75 -6.97 6.85
CA LEU A 74 -6.62 -5.57 6.45
C LEU A 74 -6.05 -4.74 7.59
N ILE A 75 -6.59 -4.91 8.80
CA ILE A 75 -6.08 -4.22 9.99
C ILE A 75 -4.65 -4.67 10.30
N ALA A 76 -4.33 -5.96 10.15
CA ALA A 76 -2.97 -6.47 10.32
C ALA A 76 -1.97 -5.80 9.37
N LEU A 77 -2.34 -5.62 8.10
CA LEU A 77 -1.53 -4.93 7.09
C LEU A 77 -1.32 -3.44 7.44
N LEU A 78 -2.38 -2.74 7.84
CA LEU A 78 -2.30 -1.33 8.22
C LEU A 78 -1.43 -1.14 9.47
N ARG A 79 -1.64 -1.97 10.49
CA ARG A 79 -0.89 -1.95 11.76
C ARG A 79 0.58 -2.30 11.56
N GLU A 80 0.91 -3.30 10.75
CA GLU A 80 2.30 -3.64 10.41
C GLU A 80 3.03 -2.46 9.75
N SER A 81 2.40 -1.82 8.76
CA SER A 81 3.00 -0.68 8.06
C SER A 81 3.26 0.50 9.00
N GLU A 82 2.32 0.78 9.91
CA GLU A 82 2.49 1.80 10.95
C GLU A 82 3.70 1.46 11.85
N LEU A 83 3.72 0.26 12.42
CA LEU A 83 4.74 -0.14 13.40
C LEU A 83 6.14 -0.19 12.80
N ILE A 84 6.28 -0.62 11.54
CA ILE A 84 7.59 -0.60 10.86
C ILE A 84 8.09 0.82 10.68
N LYS A 85 7.22 1.78 10.35
CA LYS A 85 7.59 3.19 10.19
C LYS A 85 7.95 3.84 11.53
N THR A 86 7.28 3.45 12.61
CA THR A 86 7.54 3.95 13.96
C THR A 86 8.82 3.37 14.56
N HIS A 87 8.97 2.04 14.58
CA HIS A 87 10.07 1.37 15.28
C HIS A 87 11.31 1.19 14.43
N LEU A 88 11.18 1.26 13.10
CA LEU A 88 12.25 1.04 12.15
C LEU A 88 13.07 -0.22 12.51
N PRO A 89 12.53 -1.45 12.52
CA PRO A 89 13.31 -2.63 12.90
C PRO A 89 14.41 -2.98 11.89
N ILE A 90 15.59 -3.43 12.35
CA ILE A 90 16.77 -3.59 11.49
C ILE A 90 16.58 -4.49 10.27
N PHE A 91 15.72 -5.51 10.37
CA PHE A 91 15.47 -6.46 9.30
C PHE A 91 14.27 -6.11 8.39
N ASN A 92 13.49 -5.06 8.69
CA ASN A 92 12.40 -4.55 7.83
C ASN A 92 12.88 -3.57 6.74
N ARG A 93 14.05 -3.84 6.13
CA ARG A 93 14.77 -2.90 5.25
C ARG A 93 13.88 -2.19 4.21
N ALA A 94 13.01 -2.94 3.53
CA ALA A 94 12.17 -2.42 2.46
C ALA A 94 11.15 -1.35 2.90
N GLN A 95 10.65 -1.44 4.14
CA GLN A 95 9.56 -0.60 4.63
C GLN A 95 10.04 0.48 5.64
N ARG A 96 11.28 0.42 6.14
CA ARG A 96 11.84 1.39 7.11
C ARG A 96 11.98 2.82 6.56
N LYS A 97 12.47 2.97 5.34
CA LYS A 97 12.88 4.28 4.80
C LYS A 97 12.47 4.38 3.34
N VAL A 98 11.30 4.95 3.12
CA VAL A 98 10.84 5.28 1.78
C VAL A 98 10.79 6.81 1.72
N LYS A 99 11.98 7.45 1.73
CA LYS A 99 12.04 8.86 1.34
C LYS A 99 11.56 8.92 -0.10
N MET A 100 10.48 9.63 -0.32
CA MET A 100 9.95 9.87 -1.66
C MET A 100 10.70 11.07 -2.23
N PHE A 101 11.30 10.88 -3.39
CA PHE A 101 12.09 11.92 -4.04
C PHE A 101 11.40 12.46 -5.30
N TYR A 102 10.43 11.71 -5.84
CA TYR A 102 9.75 12.04 -7.08
C TYR A 102 8.23 11.94 -6.93
N GLY A 103 7.51 12.86 -7.56
CA GLY A 103 6.06 12.88 -7.64
C GLY A 103 5.57 12.78 -9.08
N LEU A 104 4.43 12.13 -9.29
CA LEU A 104 3.65 12.16 -10.52
C LEU A 104 2.62 13.29 -10.43
N TYR A 105 2.66 14.21 -11.37
CA TYR A 105 1.79 15.39 -11.40
C TYR A 105 0.99 15.44 -12.69
N ARG A 106 -0.24 15.95 -12.58
CA ARG A 106 -1.04 16.34 -13.73
C ARG A 106 -0.62 17.75 -14.17
N ILE A 107 -0.41 17.93 -15.46
CA ILE A 107 -0.17 19.24 -16.08
C ILE A 107 -1.14 19.45 -17.23
N LYS A 108 -1.34 20.71 -17.61
CA LYS A 108 -2.07 21.06 -18.83
C LYS A 108 -1.09 21.69 -19.82
N THR A 109 -1.09 21.18 -21.05
CA THR A 109 -0.31 21.74 -22.16
C THR A 109 -0.99 23.00 -22.71
N SER A 110 -0.26 23.78 -23.50
CA SER A 110 -0.82 24.93 -24.23
C SER A 110 -1.96 24.52 -25.17
N GLN A 111 -1.91 23.31 -25.73
CA GLN A 111 -2.92 22.72 -26.61
C GLN A 111 -4.08 22.04 -25.84
N LYS A 112 -4.26 22.34 -24.55
CA LYS A 112 -5.35 21.83 -23.68
C LYS A 112 -5.29 20.34 -23.31
N TYR A 113 -4.39 19.55 -23.87
CA TYR A 113 -4.15 18.18 -23.40
C TYR A 113 -3.60 18.15 -21.99
N GLU A 114 -3.95 17.12 -21.24
CA GLU A 114 -3.48 16.91 -19.88
C GLU A 114 -2.39 15.83 -19.81
N GLY A 115 -1.19 16.21 -19.41
CA GLY A 115 -0.06 15.29 -19.27
C GLY A 115 0.11 14.78 -17.85
N LEU A 116 0.64 13.57 -17.74
CA LEU A 116 1.13 13.00 -16.49
C LEU A 116 2.66 13.07 -16.52
N ILE A 117 3.28 13.85 -15.63
CA ILE A 117 4.72 14.07 -15.63
C ILE A 117 5.36 13.74 -14.29
N ILE A 118 6.62 13.30 -14.35
CA ILE A 118 7.43 13.03 -13.17
C ILE A 118 8.32 14.23 -12.89
N LYS A 119 8.28 14.72 -11.66
CA LYS A 119 9.17 15.76 -11.14
C LYS A 119 9.74 15.34 -9.80
N LYS A 120 10.78 16.04 -9.32
CA LYS A 120 11.16 15.94 -7.91
C LYS A 120 9.94 16.27 -7.04
N LEU A 121 9.84 15.61 -5.89
CA LEU A 121 8.74 15.85 -4.96
C LEU A 121 8.79 17.31 -4.50
N ASP A 122 7.65 17.99 -4.59
CA ASP A 122 7.48 19.40 -4.27
C ASP A 122 6.45 19.48 -3.15
N PRO A 123 6.86 19.79 -1.90
CA PRO A 123 5.96 19.83 -0.75
C PRO A 123 4.78 20.80 -0.89
N LEU A 124 4.88 21.77 -1.81
CA LEU A 124 3.85 22.78 -2.04
C LEU A 124 2.82 22.36 -3.10
N LYS A 125 3.01 21.20 -3.74
CA LYS A 125 2.12 20.72 -4.80
C LYS A 125 1.52 19.38 -4.45
N ASN A 126 0.27 19.20 -4.82
CA ASN A 126 -0.42 17.93 -4.68
C ASN A 126 0.03 16.99 -5.81
N GLU A 127 0.89 16.02 -5.47
CA GLU A 127 1.19 14.92 -6.36
C GLU A 127 0.03 13.91 -6.39
N LEU A 128 -0.13 13.23 -7.52
CA LEU A 128 -1.05 12.09 -7.65
C LEU A 128 -0.49 10.86 -6.96
N LEU A 129 0.82 10.63 -7.12
CA LEU A 129 1.57 9.51 -6.56
C LEU A 129 3.02 9.93 -6.33
N SER A 130 3.69 9.29 -5.37
CA SER A 130 5.10 9.53 -5.05
C SER A 130 5.96 8.26 -5.13
N PHE A 131 7.25 8.42 -5.44
CA PHE A 131 8.18 7.33 -5.76
C PHE A 131 9.55 7.52 -5.12
N THR A 132 10.24 6.41 -4.87
CA THR A 132 11.58 6.40 -4.26
C THR A 132 12.69 6.73 -5.25
N SER A 133 12.46 6.46 -6.53
CA SER A 133 13.46 6.69 -7.57
C SER A 133 12.79 7.16 -8.85
N LEU A 134 13.56 7.87 -9.67
CA LEU A 134 13.11 8.30 -10.99
C LEU A 134 12.78 7.10 -11.88
N GLN A 135 13.53 6.00 -11.76
CA GLN A 135 13.30 4.78 -12.53
C GLN A 135 11.97 4.11 -12.16
N GLU A 136 11.67 3.96 -10.87
CA GLU A 136 10.38 3.44 -10.39
C GLU A 136 9.23 4.28 -10.94
N ALA A 137 9.35 5.61 -10.88
CA ALA A 137 8.36 6.54 -11.38
C ALA A 137 8.16 6.40 -12.91
N LYS A 138 9.26 6.35 -13.68
CA LYS A 138 9.22 6.22 -15.15
C LYS A 138 8.61 4.90 -15.58
N ASN A 139 9.01 3.79 -14.97
CA ASN A 139 8.44 2.46 -15.25
C ASN A 139 6.94 2.45 -14.98
N TYR A 140 6.52 3.04 -13.86
CA TYR A 140 5.10 3.16 -13.54
C TYR A 140 4.35 4.03 -14.56
N LEU A 141 4.86 5.22 -14.89
CA LEU A 141 4.25 6.10 -15.90
C LEU A 141 4.19 5.43 -17.28
N HIS A 142 5.19 4.63 -17.66
CA HIS A 142 5.15 3.84 -18.89
C HIS A 142 3.98 2.87 -18.89
N SER A 143 3.84 2.07 -17.82
CA SER A 143 2.74 1.11 -17.69
C SER A 143 1.35 1.77 -17.72
N ILE A 144 1.21 2.97 -17.15
CA ILE A 144 -0.03 3.75 -17.21
C ILE A 144 -0.26 4.30 -18.62
N THR A 145 0.80 4.78 -19.27
CA THR A 145 0.73 5.31 -20.63
C THR A 145 0.25 4.24 -21.59
N GLU A 146 0.78 3.02 -21.50
CA GLU A 146 0.33 1.87 -22.29
C GLU A 146 -1.11 1.45 -21.94
N LYS A 147 -1.39 1.24 -20.65
CA LYS A 147 -2.69 0.75 -20.19
C LYS A 147 -3.87 1.63 -20.63
N TYR A 148 -3.67 2.95 -20.65
CA TYR A 148 -4.71 3.92 -20.98
C TYR A 148 -4.51 4.53 -22.37
N PHE A 149 -3.66 3.96 -23.24
CA PHE A 149 -3.37 4.45 -24.59
C PHE A 149 -3.08 5.98 -24.61
N LEU A 150 -2.27 6.45 -23.66
CA LEU A 150 -1.85 7.84 -23.54
C LEU A 150 -0.61 8.10 -24.39
N CYS A 151 -0.29 9.38 -24.60
CA CYS A 151 0.83 9.75 -25.46
C CYS A 151 2.10 9.91 -24.63
N GLN A 152 3.14 9.10 -24.92
CA GLN A 152 4.46 9.24 -24.30
C GLN A 152 5.04 10.66 -24.38
N LYS A 153 4.81 11.40 -25.48
CA LYS A 153 5.34 12.77 -25.65
C LYS A 153 4.62 13.76 -24.74
N ILE A 154 3.29 13.68 -24.63
CA ILE A 154 2.51 14.51 -23.69
C ILE A 154 2.85 14.18 -22.24
N ASN A 155 3.09 12.90 -21.92
CA ASN A 155 3.53 12.46 -20.60
C ASN A 155 5.03 12.69 -20.34
N GLY A 156 5.77 13.29 -21.27
CA GLY A 156 7.19 13.62 -21.09
C GLY A 156 8.12 12.41 -20.97
N LEU A 157 7.67 11.21 -21.36
CA LEU A 157 8.49 10.00 -21.41
C LEU A 157 9.41 9.95 -22.63
N TYR A 158 9.02 10.63 -23.71
CA TYR A 158 9.74 10.61 -24.98
C TYR A 158 9.84 12.02 -25.57
N LYS A 159 11.04 12.41 -26.00
CA LYS A 159 11.27 13.68 -26.71
C LYS A 159 11.50 13.37 -28.19
N SER A 160 10.67 13.93 -29.06
CA SER A 160 10.83 13.85 -30.51
C SER A 160 10.31 15.14 -31.14
N SER A 161 10.92 15.56 -32.25
CA SER A 161 10.42 16.63 -33.12
C SER A 161 9.15 16.20 -33.88
N SER A 162 9.04 14.91 -34.23
CA SER A 162 7.90 14.30 -34.91
C SER A 162 6.91 13.65 -33.93
N GLY A 163 6.02 12.79 -34.44
CA GLY A 163 5.12 11.95 -33.63
C GLY A 163 5.89 11.05 -32.66
N CYS A 164 5.22 10.60 -31.59
CA CYS A 164 5.83 9.68 -30.64
C CYS A 164 5.95 8.27 -31.22
N PHE A 165 6.90 7.48 -30.71
CA PHE A 165 7.13 6.10 -31.16
C PHE A 165 5.86 5.23 -31.07
N GLN A 166 5.10 5.35 -29.98
CA GLN A 166 3.84 4.63 -29.79
C GLN A 166 2.76 4.98 -30.82
N TYR A 167 2.75 6.19 -31.37
CA TYR A 167 1.80 6.51 -32.45
C TYR A 167 2.12 5.68 -33.70
N ASN A 168 3.39 5.54 -34.05
CA ASN A 168 3.82 4.72 -35.18
C ASN A 168 3.49 3.23 -34.97
N LEU A 169 3.48 2.77 -33.71
CA LEU A 169 3.05 1.43 -33.32
C LEU A 169 1.53 1.28 -33.11
N LYS A 170 0.74 2.35 -33.28
CA LYS A 170 -0.71 2.42 -32.98
C LYS A 170 -1.08 2.12 -31.52
N GLU A 171 -0.14 2.33 -30.60
CA GLU A 171 -0.32 2.19 -29.15
C GLU A 171 -0.78 3.50 -28.48
N CYS A 172 -0.93 4.58 -29.25
CA CYS A 172 -1.70 5.77 -28.85
C CYS A 172 -2.38 6.39 -30.08
N PHE A 173 -3.39 7.24 -29.86
CA PHE A 173 -4.20 7.81 -30.95
C PHE A 173 -3.66 9.13 -31.53
N GLY A 174 -2.39 9.47 -31.30
CA GLY A 174 -1.75 10.59 -32.00
C GLY A 174 -2.02 11.98 -31.42
N ALA A 175 -2.35 12.09 -30.13
CA ALA A 175 -2.56 13.39 -29.47
C ALA A 175 -1.38 14.39 -29.65
N CYS A 176 -0.13 13.92 -29.73
CA CYS A 176 1.03 14.81 -29.93
C CYS A 176 1.19 15.36 -31.35
N VAL A 177 0.45 14.82 -32.32
CA VAL A 177 0.39 15.29 -33.71
C VAL A 177 -0.99 15.86 -34.04
N ASN A 178 -1.85 16.08 -33.03
CA ASN A 178 -3.20 16.61 -33.14
C ASN A 178 -4.20 15.75 -33.93
N GLU A 179 -3.91 14.46 -34.13
CA GLU A 179 -4.84 13.50 -34.75
C GLU A 179 -5.97 13.11 -33.79
N GLU A 180 -5.69 13.08 -32.49
CA GLU A 180 -6.70 12.85 -31.46
C GLU A 180 -7.11 14.17 -30.80
N ASN A 181 -8.42 14.40 -30.67
CA ASN A 181 -8.94 15.56 -29.94
C ASN A 181 -8.62 15.50 -28.44
N TYR A 182 -8.25 16.63 -27.85
CA TYR A 182 -7.93 16.74 -26.43
C TYR A 182 -9.06 16.28 -25.49
N ILE A 183 -10.32 16.37 -25.89
CA ILE A 183 -11.47 15.92 -25.10
C ILE A 183 -11.39 14.40 -24.89
N GLU A 184 -11.22 13.64 -25.97
CA GLU A 184 -11.15 12.17 -25.91
C GLU A 184 -9.87 11.71 -25.21
N TYR A 185 -8.74 12.35 -25.49
CA TYR A 185 -7.49 12.08 -24.78
C TYR A 185 -7.63 12.30 -23.26
N ASN A 186 -8.18 13.45 -22.87
CA ASN A 186 -8.32 13.82 -21.46
C ASN A 186 -9.33 12.91 -20.72
N LYS A 187 -10.29 12.28 -21.41
CA LYS A 187 -11.16 11.27 -20.77
C LYS A 187 -10.33 10.11 -20.19
N ARG A 188 -9.36 9.58 -20.94
CA ARG A 188 -8.51 8.47 -20.48
C ARG A 188 -7.53 8.89 -19.38
N VAL A 189 -7.03 10.12 -19.44
CA VAL A 189 -6.26 10.70 -18.32
C VAL A 189 -7.12 10.77 -17.05
N ASN A 190 -8.37 11.22 -17.18
CA ASN A 190 -9.32 11.28 -16.07
C ASN A 190 -9.71 9.90 -15.53
N GLU A 191 -9.82 8.88 -16.39
CA GLU A 191 -10.03 7.49 -15.95
C GLU A 191 -8.89 7.01 -15.06
N PHE A 192 -7.64 7.26 -15.45
CA PHE A 192 -6.49 6.97 -14.60
C PHE A 192 -6.55 7.73 -13.27
N VAL A 193 -6.77 9.04 -13.30
CA VAL A 193 -6.82 9.86 -12.07
C VAL A 193 -7.95 9.38 -11.15
N LYS A 194 -9.13 9.07 -11.69
CA LYS A 194 -10.25 8.49 -10.92
C LYS A 194 -9.89 7.13 -10.33
N SER A 195 -9.09 6.31 -11.02
CA SER A 195 -8.62 5.02 -10.50
C SER A 195 -7.70 5.14 -9.29
N LEU A 196 -7.14 6.33 -9.03
CA LEU A 196 -6.35 6.63 -7.82
C LEU A 196 -7.22 7.11 -6.65
N CYS A 197 -8.51 7.37 -6.89
CA CYS A 197 -9.46 7.81 -5.87
C CYS A 197 -10.27 6.61 -5.37
N PHE A 198 -10.68 6.65 -4.10
CA PHE A 198 -11.61 5.68 -3.58
C PHE A 198 -12.98 5.80 -4.28
N PRO A 199 -13.74 4.68 -4.44
CA PRO A 199 -15.04 4.68 -5.11
C PRO A 199 -16.07 5.61 -4.45
N LYS A 200 -15.98 5.77 -3.13
CA LYS A 200 -16.74 6.71 -2.32
C LYS A 200 -15.80 7.62 -1.55
N LYS A 201 -16.19 8.87 -1.34
CA LYS A 201 -15.41 9.85 -0.57
C LYS A 201 -15.35 9.46 0.91
N ASP A 202 -16.48 9.02 1.46
CA ASP A 202 -16.61 8.64 2.87
C ASP A 202 -17.19 7.24 2.98
N PHE A 203 -16.50 6.36 3.70
CA PHE A 203 -17.00 5.03 4.02
C PHE A 203 -16.20 4.39 5.16
N ILE A 204 -16.83 3.46 5.86
CA ILE A 204 -16.25 2.68 6.95
C ILE A 204 -16.27 1.21 6.54
N PHE A 205 -15.11 0.55 6.50
CA PHE A 205 -15.09 -0.90 6.44
C PHE A 205 -15.50 -1.46 7.78
N GLN A 206 -16.42 -2.42 7.77
CA GLN A 206 -16.71 -3.27 8.93
C GLN A 206 -16.10 -4.64 8.67
N LEU A 207 -15.24 -5.08 9.57
CA LEU A 207 -14.36 -6.23 9.42
C LEU A 207 -14.50 -7.13 10.64
N LYS A 208 -14.04 -8.38 10.51
CA LYS A 208 -13.93 -9.29 11.66
C LYS A 208 -13.10 -8.65 12.78
N GLY A 209 -13.62 -8.64 14.00
CA GLY A 209 -12.92 -8.16 15.18
C GLY A 209 -11.95 -9.18 15.79
N ARG A 210 -11.28 -8.81 16.89
CA ARG A 210 -10.31 -9.67 17.58
C ARG A 210 -11.00 -10.81 18.34
N THR A 211 -12.22 -10.56 18.81
CA THR A 211 -13.12 -11.52 19.46
C THR A 211 -14.42 -11.68 18.66
N SER A 212 -15.32 -12.58 19.09
CA SER A 212 -16.63 -12.78 18.47
C SER A 212 -17.58 -11.60 18.65
N ASP A 213 -17.43 -10.84 19.73
CA ASP A 213 -18.42 -9.86 20.20
C ASP A 213 -18.09 -8.43 19.74
N GLU A 214 -16.98 -8.27 19.03
CA GLU A 214 -16.56 -7.00 18.45
C GLU A 214 -16.31 -7.12 16.95
N LYS A 215 -16.34 -5.97 16.28
CA LYS A 215 -15.94 -5.79 14.88
C LYS A 215 -14.79 -4.80 14.78
N GLY A 216 -13.90 -5.06 13.82
CA GLY A 216 -12.89 -4.11 13.41
C GLY A 216 -13.49 -3.08 12.46
N ILE A 217 -13.05 -1.83 12.57
CA ILE A 217 -13.50 -0.76 11.68
C ILE A 217 -12.32 -0.01 11.08
N VAL A 218 -12.44 0.40 9.82
CA VAL A 218 -11.42 1.23 9.13
C VAL A 218 -12.12 2.40 8.46
N LEU A 219 -11.70 3.62 8.80
CA LEU A 219 -12.34 4.86 8.36
C LEU A 219 -11.60 5.50 7.18
N ILE A 220 -12.35 5.80 6.12
CA ILE A 220 -11.93 6.65 5.02
C ILE A 220 -12.86 7.84 4.97
N GLU A 221 -12.30 9.04 5.04
CA GLU A 221 -13.05 10.30 4.89
C GLU A 221 -12.37 11.20 3.88
N GLN A 222 -13.17 11.80 3.00
CA GLN A 222 -12.73 12.64 1.89
C GLN A 222 -11.67 11.95 1.00
N GLY A 223 -11.77 10.62 0.87
CA GLY A 223 -10.82 9.80 0.14
C GLY A 223 -9.46 9.63 0.84
N VAL A 224 -9.37 9.93 2.13
CA VAL A 224 -8.16 9.83 2.94
C VAL A 224 -8.38 8.84 4.07
N TYR A 225 -7.44 7.92 4.27
CA TYR A 225 -7.46 7.04 5.42
C TYR A 225 -7.31 7.84 6.72
N LYS A 226 -8.21 7.61 7.67
CA LYS A 226 -8.20 8.31 8.96
C LYS A 226 -7.70 7.44 10.11
N GLY A 227 -7.86 6.12 10.03
CA GLY A 227 -7.51 5.22 11.12
C GLY A 227 -8.28 3.92 11.10
N PHE A 228 -8.05 3.10 12.11
CA PHE A 228 -8.84 1.91 12.38
C PHE A 228 -9.17 1.80 13.87
N GLY A 229 -10.14 0.97 14.22
CA GLY A 229 -10.63 0.80 15.59
C GLY A 229 -11.36 -0.52 15.78
N TYR A 230 -11.89 -0.71 16.98
CA TYR A 230 -12.75 -1.84 17.33
C TYR A 230 -13.94 -1.35 18.14
N CYS A 231 -15.11 -1.92 17.89
CA CYS A 231 -16.35 -1.60 18.60
C CYS A 231 -17.22 -2.85 18.72
N LYS A 232 -18.19 -2.85 19.63
CA LYS A 232 -19.15 -3.96 19.75
C LYS A 232 -19.95 -4.14 18.46
N ASN A 233 -20.37 -5.38 18.18
CA ASN A 233 -21.10 -5.70 16.96
C ASN A 233 -22.43 -4.93 16.82
N GLU A 234 -23.10 -4.61 17.93
CA GLU A 234 -24.39 -3.92 17.93
C GLU A 234 -24.30 -2.47 17.44
N ILE A 235 -23.13 -1.85 17.52
CA ILE A 235 -22.92 -0.44 17.18
C ILE A 235 -22.95 -0.27 15.67
N ASN A 236 -23.97 0.37 15.13
CA ASN A 236 -24.13 0.58 13.69
C ASN A 236 -24.24 2.06 13.28
N ASN A 237 -24.39 2.96 14.24
CA ASN A 237 -24.48 4.39 13.98
C ASN A 237 -23.13 4.96 13.53
N GLU A 238 -23.08 5.67 12.40
CA GLU A 238 -21.82 6.17 11.84
C GLU A 238 -21.07 7.14 12.79
N LYS A 239 -21.78 8.03 13.49
CA LYS A 239 -21.15 8.96 14.45
C LYS A 239 -20.52 8.20 15.61
N GLU A 240 -21.20 7.16 16.08
CA GLU A 240 -20.71 6.31 17.15
C GLU A 240 -19.51 5.48 16.69
N LEU A 241 -19.54 4.88 15.49
CA LEU A 241 -18.41 4.16 14.92
C LEU A 241 -17.14 5.03 14.84
N LYS A 242 -17.29 6.31 14.45
CA LYS A 242 -16.16 7.25 14.36
C LYS A 242 -15.49 7.51 15.71
N SER A 243 -16.21 7.40 16.84
CA SER A 243 -15.62 7.62 18.17
C SER A 243 -14.63 6.53 18.58
N PHE A 244 -14.74 5.33 17.98
CA PHE A 244 -13.84 4.20 18.23
C PHE A 244 -12.60 4.18 17.33
N ILE A 245 -12.43 5.16 16.44
CA ILE A 245 -11.28 5.22 15.52
C ILE A 245 -10.05 5.74 16.25
N ALA A 246 -9.00 4.93 16.28
CA ALA A 246 -7.66 5.42 16.59
C ALA A 246 -7.10 6.10 15.34
N TYR A 247 -7.01 7.43 15.36
CA TYR A 247 -6.56 8.20 14.21
C TYR A 247 -5.08 7.94 13.88
N LYS A 248 -4.80 7.77 12.59
CA LYS A 248 -3.48 7.42 12.03
C LYS A 248 -3.19 8.24 10.78
N GLN A 249 -1.91 8.29 10.39
CA GLN A 249 -1.48 8.99 9.19
C GLN A 249 -1.75 8.15 7.92
N ASP A 250 -2.38 8.78 6.93
CA ASP A 250 -2.44 8.24 5.57
C ASP A 250 -1.07 8.34 4.88
N ASN A 251 -0.78 7.39 4.00
CA ASN A 251 0.42 7.41 3.15
C ASN A 251 0.25 6.44 1.97
N ARG A 252 1.22 6.44 1.05
CA ARG A 252 1.20 5.60 -0.15
C ARG A 252 1.01 4.10 0.14
N ASP A 253 1.66 3.56 1.16
CA ASP A 253 1.57 2.12 1.46
C ASP A 253 0.18 1.77 2.00
N VAL A 254 -0.36 2.63 2.88
CA VAL A 254 -1.74 2.53 3.37
C VAL A 254 -2.72 2.55 2.20
N ARG A 255 -2.59 3.49 1.27
CA ARG A 255 -3.46 3.54 0.08
C ARG A 255 -3.34 2.28 -0.77
N LYS A 256 -2.12 1.77 -1.02
CA LYS A 256 -1.91 0.51 -1.75
C LYS A 256 -2.61 -0.67 -1.07
N ILE A 257 -2.50 -0.77 0.26
CA ILE A 257 -3.17 -1.78 1.07
C ILE A 257 -4.70 -1.69 0.89
N LEU A 258 -5.26 -0.49 1.06
CA LEU A 258 -6.70 -0.24 0.97
C LEU A 258 -7.25 -0.51 -0.45
N PHE A 259 -6.59 -0.02 -1.51
CA PHE A 259 -7.02 -0.27 -2.88
C PHE A 259 -6.96 -1.74 -3.28
N ARG A 260 -5.92 -2.46 -2.83
CA ARG A 260 -5.84 -3.90 -3.06
C ARG A 260 -7.01 -4.62 -2.40
N HIS A 261 -7.35 -4.24 -1.16
CA HIS A 261 -8.48 -4.83 -0.45
C HIS A 261 -9.81 -4.53 -1.16
N LEU A 262 -10.06 -3.28 -1.55
CA LEU A 262 -11.26 -2.91 -2.31
C LEU A 262 -11.42 -3.70 -3.59
N LYS A 263 -10.34 -3.87 -4.35
CA LYS A 263 -10.38 -4.65 -5.59
C LYS A 263 -10.80 -6.09 -5.33
N ILE A 264 -10.32 -6.70 -4.24
CA ILE A 264 -10.70 -8.05 -3.84
C ILE A 264 -12.19 -8.10 -3.44
N GLU A 265 -12.66 -7.16 -2.63
CA GLU A 265 -14.07 -7.08 -2.22
C GLU A 265 -15.01 -6.90 -3.43
N MET A 266 -14.65 -6.04 -4.38
CA MET A 266 -15.43 -5.84 -5.62
C MET A 266 -15.47 -7.09 -6.51
N LEU A 267 -14.44 -7.93 -6.47
CA LEU A 267 -14.41 -9.19 -7.22
C LEU A 267 -15.27 -10.28 -6.56
N LYS A 268 -15.50 -10.22 -5.24
CA LYS A 268 -16.39 -11.15 -4.53
C LYS A 268 -17.87 -10.87 -4.76
N LEU A 269 -18.21 -9.65 -5.20
CA LEU A 269 -19.58 -9.20 -5.47
C LEU A 269 -20.03 -9.46 -6.92
N LYS A 270 -19.17 -10.08 -7.74
CA LYS A 270 -19.46 -10.51 -9.10
C LYS A 270 -19.51 -12.03 -9.16
#